data_AF-M7WGN4-F1
#
_entry.id   AF-M7WGN4-F1
#
_cell.length_a   1.000
_cell.length_b   1.000
_cell.length_c   1.000
_cell.angle_alpha   90.00
_cell.angle_beta   90.00
_cell.angle_gamma   90.00
#
_symmetry.space_group_name_H-M   'P 1'
#
loop_
_entity.id
_entity.type
_entity.pdbx_description
1 polymer ?
#
loop_
_entity_poly.entity_id
_entity_poly.type
_entity_poly.pdbx_seq_one_letter_code
_entity_poly.pdbx_strand_id
1 'polypeptide(L)'
;MSTSRRTVSQLFDIPETSYIQNDEISIGNEIAHGKFGTVFVAEVKKEFDIPRVSLRPSLQPPLRQSLSVIQAPPQRQRSRPSNTVYLFEKSKIESEGFDVPLSRQSIVAMERQNGVQRKRSQPLSPINTVRTYNQKLSVSTKPEKVAMKTQIIKKPRDFQETSYAECRIFKALAKLMTKRYCNNFIYMYQWFKSFVNESERQGDSEQKISFIMEYAEMTFAKRKSISKRELFEMQEVKEIIFQVIWALMIGQKELSFMHNDLHANNIMINKAKKDHYYFNPFDNSAWKTSIAVVKICDFGSSRIQVDGEIIGKGQELFDEYVDRLKFCESLQGFNYIQSKTLNEDKKLLTDFKKYLKNIKGTYWGLGDLLYHPFFDSLRVQPKFTKSMSVYSYKFEHPLCPKTDLQTSIL
;
A
#
# COMPACT_ATOMS: atom_id res chain seq x y z
N MET A 1 34.30 0.48 -3.41
CA MET A 1 33.48 -0.01 -2.28
C MET A 1 32.49 -1.02 -2.82
N SER A 2 32.75 -2.32 -2.58
CA SER A 2 31.86 -3.41 -2.98
C SER A 2 30.67 -3.44 -2.04
N THR A 3 29.50 -3.02 -2.52
CA THR A 3 28.23 -3.29 -1.84
C THR A 3 27.95 -4.79 -1.96
N SER A 4 28.34 -5.54 -0.93
CA SER A 4 27.94 -6.95 -0.77
C SER A 4 26.41 -7.04 -0.88
N ARG A 5 25.92 -7.63 -1.99
CA ARG A 5 24.51 -7.96 -2.14
C ARG A 5 24.18 -9.02 -1.10
N ARG A 6 23.46 -8.63 -0.06
CA ARG A 6 22.90 -9.58 0.90
C ARG A 6 21.93 -10.48 0.14
N THR A 7 22.20 -11.78 0.10
CA THR A 7 21.31 -12.77 -0.51
C THR A 7 20.05 -12.92 0.33
N VAL A 8 18.92 -13.31 -0.27
CA VAL A 8 17.63 -13.55 0.43
C VAL A 8 17.75 -14.59 1.55
N SER A 9 18.74 -15.50 1.48
CA SER A 9 19.10 -16.38 2.58
C SER A 9 19.47 -15.64 3.87
N GLN A 10 19.95 -14.40 3.79
CA GLN A 10 20.24 -13.52 4.94
C GLN A 10 19.00 -12.78 5.48
N LEU A 11 17.80 -12.97 4.90
CA LEU A 11 16.54 -12.51 5.50
C LEU A 11 16.06 -13.43 6.63
N PHE A 12 16.73 -14.56 6.81
CA PHE A 12 16.65 -15.41 7.98
C PHE A 12 17.94 -15.29 8.78
N ASP A 13 17.91 -14.49 9.83
CA ASP A 13 18.35 -15.06 11.10
C ASP A 13 17.30 -16.13 11.41
N ILE A 14 17.69 -17.41 11.42
CA ILE A 14 16.86 -18.44 12.02
C ILE A 14 16.61 -17.91 13.42
N PRO A 15 15.36 -17.62 13.84
CA PRO A 15 15.17 -17.32 15.24
C PRO A 15 15.70 -18.54 15.97
N GLU A 16 16.73 -18.35 16.79
CA GLU A 16 16.95 -19.23 17.93
C GLU A 16 15.57 -19.49 18.48
N THR A 17 15.20 -20.77 18.65
CA THR A 17 13.91 -21.21 19.15
C THR A 17 13.58 -20.39 20.39
N SER A 18 12.90 -19.28 20.16
CA SER A 18 12.71 -18.23 21.13
C SER A 18 11.38 -18.60 21.71
N TYR A 19 11.47 -19.27 22.85
CA TYR A 19 10.34 -19.37 23.75
C TYR A 19 9.97 -17.94 24.09
N ILE A 20 8.91 -17.42 23.44
CA ILE A 20 8.13 -16.39 24.10
C ILE A 20 7.73 -17.05 25.42
N GLN A 21 8.22 -16.51 26.54
CA GLN A 21 7.73 -16.94 27.84
C GLN A 21 6.21 -16.80 27.77
N ASN A 22 5.48 -17.89 27.99
CA ASN A 22 4.02 -17.96 27.87
C ASN A 22 3.30 -16.86 28.68
N ASP A 23 4.01 -16.17 29.56
CA ASP A 23 3.54 -15.06 30.38
C ASP A 23 3.37 -13.72 29.62
N GLU A 24 3.99 -13.54 28.44
CA GLU A 24 3.99 -12.25 27.71
C GLU A 24 2.73 -12.00 26.87
N ILE A 25 2.05 -13.08 26.43
CA ILE A 25 0.88 -13.01 25.55
C ILE A 25 -0.21 -13.95 26.08
N SER A 26 -1.37 -13.41 26.44
CA SER A 26 -2.56 -14.22 26.75
C SER A 26 -3.38 -14.43 25.48
N ILE A 27 -3.48 -15.68 25.04
CA ILE A 27 -4.31 -16.07 23.89
C ILE A 27 -5.78 -16.04 24.33
N GLY A 28 -6.58 -15.23 23.65
CA GLY A 28 -8.02 -15.13 23.83
C GLY A 28 -8.79 -15.95 22.79
N ASN A 29 -9.94 -15.41 22.38
CA ASN A 29 -10.87 -16.13 21.51
C ASN A 29 -10.34 -16.30 20.08
N GLU A 30 -10.65 -17.47 19.50
CA GLU A 30 -10.56 -17.68 18.06
C GLU A 30 -11.53 -16.76 17.32
N ILE A 31 -11.04 -16.05 16.30
CA ILE A 31 -11.82 -15.12 15.49
C ILE A 31 -11.93 -15.53 14.02
N ALA A 32 -11.05 -16.40 13.54
CA ALA A 32 -11.13 -16.94 12.19
C ALA A 32 -10.41 -18.29 12.08
N HIS A 33 -10.95 -19.15 11.23
CA HIS A 33 -10.37 -20.42 10.82
C HIS A 33 -10.35 -20.51 9.30
N GLY A 34 -9.21 -20.88 8.72
CA GLY A 34 -9.09 -20.98 7.26
C GLY A 34 -8.04 -22.00 6.81
N LYS A 35 -7.90 -22.10 5.48
CA LYS A 35 -6.94 -23.01 4.83
C LYS A 35 -5.50 -22.81 5.31
N PHE A 36 -5.15 -21.58 5.65
CA PHE A 36 -3.82 -21.18 6.10
C PHE A 36 -3.79 -20.97 7.62
N GLY A 37 -4.57 -21.73 8.39
CA GLY A 37 -4.48 -21.77 9.84
C GLY A 37 -5.57 -20.98 10.56
N THR A 38 -5.31 -20.75 11.85
CA THR A 38 -6.28 -20.21 12.80
C THR A 38 -5.82 -18.87 13.33
N VAL A 39 -6.74 -17.93 13.52
CA VAL A 39 -6.46 -16.59 14.03
C VAL A 39 -7.17 -16.40 15.36
N PHE A 40 -6.42 -15.94 16.35
CA PHE A 40 -6.88 -15.62 17.69
C PHE A 40 -6.71 -14.13 17.97
N VAL A 41 -7.54 -13.59 18.86
CA VAL A 41 -7.22 -12.33 19.54
C VAL A 41 -6.31 -12.66 20.70
N ALA A 42 -5.26 -11.88 20.88
CA ALA A 42 -4.34 -12.01 21.98
C ALA A 42 -4.13 -10.66 22.67
N GLU A 43 -3.95 -10.69 23.98
CA GLU A 43 -3.57 -9.51 24.77
C GLU A 43 -2.07 -9.55 25.05
N VAL A 44 -1.43 -8.39 24.96
CA VAL A 44 0.03 -8.29 25.05
C VAL A 44 0.41 -7.50 26.29
N LYS A 45 1.28 -8.08 27.12
CA LYS A 45 1.82 -7.40 28.32
C LYS A 45 3.15 -6.67 28.09
N LYS A 46 3.72 -6.82 26.89
CA LYS A 46 5.05 -6.32 26.49
C LYS A 46 5.00 -5.28 25.37
N GLU A 47 5.99 -4.39 25.35
CA GLU A 47 6.22 -3.45 24.25
C GLU A 47 6.93 -4.14 23.07
N PHE A 48 6.46 -3.91 21.85
CA PHE A 48 7.13 -4.36 20.64
C PHE A 48 8.15 -3.33 20.16
N ASP A 49 9.33 -3.81 19.79
CA ASP A 49 10.32 -2.98 19.11
C ASP A 49 9.90 -2.79 17.64
N ILE A 50 9.20 -1.68 17.37
CA ILE A 50 8.92 -1.27 16.00
C ILE A 50 10.08 -0.39 15.55
N PRO A 51 10.77 -0.74 14.43
CA PRO A 51 11.87 0.04 13.91
C PRO A 51 11.49 1.52 13.77
N ARG A 52 12.09 2.38 14.60
CA ARG A 52 11.92 3.83 14.49
C ARG A 52 12.78 4.33 13.33
N VAL A 53 12.28 4.23 12.11
CA VAL A 53 13.02 4.72 10.96
C VAL A 53 12.84 6.24 10.84
N SER A 54 13.92 6.99 11.14
CA SER A 54 14.05 8.40 10.76
C SER A 54 14.47 8.47 9.29
N LEU A 55 13.51 8.51 8.37
CA LEU A 55 13.85 8.64 6.96
C LEU A 55 14.28 10.07 6.64
N ARG A 56 15.44 10.19 5.99
CA ARG A 56 15.70 11.27 5.03
C ARG A 56 15.11 10.82 3.70
N PRO A 57 14.16 11.54 3.09
CA PRO A 57 13.58 11.14 1.81
C PRO A 57 14.69 11.06 0.77
N SER A 58 15.06 9.86 0.34
CA SER A 58 15.86 9.66 -0.86
C SER A 58 14.88 9.58 -2.04
N LEU A 59 14.67 10.71 -2.71
CA LEU A 59 13.82 10.81 -3.90
C LEU A 59 14.58 10.40 -5.16
N GLN A 60 15.39 9.34 -5.09
CA GLN A 60 15.92 8.75 -6.32
C GLN A 60 14.90 7.75 -6.85
N PRO A 61 14.26 8.01 -8.01
CA PRO A 61 13.57 6.95 -8.72
C PRO A 61 14.59 5.84 -9.01
N PRO A 62 14.16 4.56 -9.03
CA PRO A 62 15.05 3.48 -9.44
C PRO A 62 15.62 3.81 -10.81
N LEU A 63 16.95 3.91 -10.89
CA LEU A 63 17.66 3.98 -12.17
C LEU A 63 17.20 2.77 -12.98
N ARG A 64 16.43 3.01 -14.05
CA ARG A 64 16.07 1.96 -15.00
C ARG A 64 17.37 1.33 -15.48
N GLN A 65 17.60 0.07 -15.10
CA GLN A 65 18.54 -0.76 -15.84
C GLN A 65 17.98 -0.85 -17.26
N SER A 66 18.80 -0.46 -18.24
CA SER A 66 18.45 -0.46 -19.65
C SER A 66 17.98 -1.86 -20.05
N LEU A 67 16.67 -2.02 -20.27
CA LEU A 67 16.14 -3.16 -20.99
C LEU A 67 16.70 -3.07 -22.42
N SER A 68 17.51 -4.05 -22.79
CA SER A 68 17.99 -4.23 -24.15
C SER A 68 16.81 -4.25 -25.12
N VAL A 69 16.96 -3.51 -26.21
CA VAL A 69 16.02 -3.38 -27.33
C VAL A 69 15.59 -4.76 -27.84
N ILE A 70 14.38 -5.18 -27.49
CA ILE A 70 13.69 -6.27 -28.20
C ILE A 70 13.02 -5.62 -29.40
N GLN A 71 13.43 -6.01 -30.61
CA GLN A 71 12.82 -5.55 -31.85
C GLN A 71 11.34 -5.93 -31.90
N ALA A 72 10.48 -4.94 -32.16
CA ALA A 72 9.04 -5.14 -32.28
C ALA A 72 8.70 -5.92 -33.58
N PRO A 73 7.74 -6.86 -33.55
CA PRO A 73 7.23 -7.50 -34.77
C PRO A 73 6.31 -6.55 -35.57
N PRO A 74 6.06 -6.81 -36.86
CA PRO A 74 5.41 -5.86 -37.75
C PRO A 74 3.94 -5.63 -37.39
N GLN A 75 3.54 -4.36 -37.37
CA GLN A 75 2.18 -3.92 -37.07
C GLN A 75 1.19 -4.34 -38.18
N ARG A 76 0.12 -5.07 -37.79
CA ARG A 76 -1.11 -5.17 -38.59
C ARG A 76 -2.02 -3.98 -38.26
N GLN A 77 -2.39 -3.21 -39.28
CA GLN A 77 -3.39 -2.15 -39.17
C GLN A 77 -4.76 -2.75 -38.81
N ARG A 78 -5.36 -2.27 -37.72
CA ARG A 78 -6.80 -2.43 -37.43
C ARG A 78 -7.39 -1.07 -37.06
N SER A 79 -8.61 -0.87 -37.52
CA SER A 79 -9.42 0.35 -37.44
C SER A 79 -9.74 0.78 -36.00
N ARG A 80 -9.80 2.10 -35.80
CA ARG A 80 -10.10 2.77 -34.53
C ARG A 80 -11.60 2.70 -34.20
N PRO A 81 -12.01 2.38 -32.97
CA PRO A 81 -13.34 2.76 -32.49
C PRO A 81 -13.33 4.19 -31.92
N SER A 82 -14.48 4.85 -32.00
CA SER A 82 -14.74 6.22 -31.56
C SER A 82 -14.68 6.34 -30.03
N ASN A 83 -13.89 7.30 -29.53
CA ASN A 83 -13.88 7.67 -28.11
C ASN A 83 -14.85 8.84 -27.88
N THR A 84 -15.89 8.59 -27.08
CA THR A 84 -16.76 9.63 -26.52
C THR A 84 -16.04 10.31 -25.35
N VAL A 85 -15.76 11.61 -25.46
CA VAL A 85 -15.16 12.45 -24.42
C VAL A 85 -16.30 13.12 -23.63
N TYR A 86 -16.33 12.93 -22.31
CA TYR A 86 -17.26 13.65 -21.43
C TYR A 86 -16.55 14.89 -20.84
N LEU A 87 -17.13 16.07 -21.05
CA LEU A 87 -16.75 17.33 -20.39
C LEU A 87 -17.68 17.55 -19.19
N PHE A 88 -17.12 17.86 -18.02
CA PHE A 88 -17.90 18.21 -16.81
C PHE A 88 -17.38 19.51 -16.19
N GLU A 89 -18.33 20.28 -15.65
CA GLU A 89 -18.15 21.60 -15.04
C GLU A 89 -17.62 21.50 -13.61
N LYS A 90 -16.72 22.40 -13.21
CA LYS A 90 -16.06 22.41 -11.90
C LYS A 90 -17.00 22.88 -10.78
N SER A 91 -17.09 22.11 -9.71
CA SER A 91 -17.59 22.61 -8.42
C SER A 91 -16.47 23.34 -7.67
N LYS A 92 -16.82 24.46 -7.02
CA LYS A 92 -15.94 25.29 -6.19
C LYS A 92 -15.63 24.51 -4.90
N ILE A 93 -14.39 24.05 -4.73
CA ILE A 93 -13.93 23.42 -3.48
C ILE A 93 -13.23 24.49 -2.64
N GLU A 94 -13.81 24.83 -1.49
CA GLU A 94 -13.14 25.61 -0.45
C GLU A 94 -12.10 24.71 0.22
N SER A 95 -10.81 25.10 0.20
CA SER A 95 -9.72 24.27 0.73
C SER A 95 -9.06 24.90 1.95
N GLU A 96 -9.25 24.25 3.11
CA GLU A 96 -8.21 24.25 4.14
C GLU A 96 -6.94 23.67 3.52
N GLY A 97 -5.77 24.20 3.84
CA GLY A 97 -4.56 23.61 3.27
C GLY A 97 -3.41 23.54 4.21
N PHE A 98 -2.39 22.84 3.73
CA PHE A 98 -1.44 22.15 4.58
C PHE A 98 -0.05 22.10 3.93
N ASP A 99 0.98 22.18 4.79
CA ASP A 99 2.37 22.39 4.40
C ASP A 99 3.09 21.06 4.08
N VAL A 100 3.62 20.93 2.86
CA VAL A 100 4.43 19.76 2.45
C VAL A 100 5.82 20.22 1.98
N PRO A 101 6.92 19.75 2.59
CA PRO A 101 8.28 20.10 2.15
C PRO A 101 8.86 19.10 1.13
N LEU A 102 9.58 19.60 0.12
CA LEU A 102 10.31 18.80 -0.86
C LEU A 102 11.66 18.31 -0.32
N SER A 103 12.14 17.16 -0.82
CA SER A 103 13.49 16.68 -0.48
C SER A 103 14.58 17.52 -1.16
N ARG A 104 15.76 17.61 -0.52
CA ARG A 104 16.96 18.27 -1.06
C ARG A 104 17.42 17.67 -2.39
N GLN A 105 17.13 16.39 -2.66
CA GLN A 105 17.51 15.72 -3.91
C GLN A 105 16.58 16.11 -5.07
N SER A 106 15.30 16.39 -4.81
CA SER A 106 14.37 16.91 -5.82
C SER A 106 14.79 18.31 -6.26
N ILE A 107 15.22 19.14 -5.31
CA ILE A 107 15.77 20.48 -5.60
C ILE A 107 16.99 20.37 -6.52
N VAL A 108 17.95 19.49 -6.20
CA VAL A 108 19.18 19.31 -7.00
C VAL A 108 18.92 18.69 -8.38
N ALA A 109 17.97 17.75 -8.49
CA ALA A 109 17.59 17.15 -9.77
C ALA A 109 16.89 18.18 -10.70
N MET A 110 16.07 19.06 -10.12
CA MET A 110 15.44 20.17 -10.84
C MET A 110 16.45 21.24 -11.28
N GLU A 111 17.46 21.54 -10.45
CA GLU A 111 18.53 22.48 -10.81
C GLU A 111 19.44 21.97 -11.95
N ARG A 112 19.69 20.66 -12.01
CA ARG A 112 20.51 20.05 -13.07
C ARG A 112 19.84 20.01 -14.44
N GLN A 113 18.51 19.92 -14.51
CA GLN A 113 17.80 19.86 -15.80
C GLN A 113 17.66 21.23 -16.49
N ASN A 114 17.78 22.33 -15.75
CA ASN A 114 17.53 23.69 -16.28
C ASN A 114 18.80 24.47 -16.66
N GLY A 115 19.98 23.84 -16.71
CA GLY A 115 21.19 24.46 -17.27
C GLY A 115 21.65 25.76 -16.59
N VAL A 116 21.20 26.04 -15.36
CA VAL A 116 21.53 27.30 -14.67
C VAL A 116 22.96 27.24 -14.14
N GLN A 117 23.92 27.73 -14.94
CA GLN A 117 25.27 28.04 -14.43
C GLN A 117 25.20 29.28 -13.54
N ARG A 118 25.26 29.10 -12.21
CA ARG A 118 25.47 30.23 -11.30
C ARG A 118 26.96 30.61 -11.26
N LYS A 119 27.25 31.87 -11.58
CA LYS A 119 28.50 32.53 -11.18
C LYS A 119 28.63 32.43 -9.66
N ARG A 120 29.81 32.03 -9.18
CA ARG A 120 30.17 31.93 -7.75
C ARG A 120 29.86 33.25 -7.03
N SER A 121 28.81 33.25 -6.21
CA SER A 121 28.64 34.20 -5.12
C SER A 121 28.33 33.45 -3.82
N GLN A 122 28.65 34.11 -2.72
CA GLN A 122 28.98 33.65 -1.37
C GLN A 122 28.14 32.51 -0.74
N PRO A 123 28.71 31.76 0.23
CA PRO A 123 28.01 30.67 0.90
C PRO A 123 26.84 31.20 1.73
N LEU A 124 25.63 30.94 1.28
CA LEU A 124 24.43 31.12 2.09
C LEU A 124 24.51 30.17 3.30
N SER A 125 24.25 30.74 4.48
CA SER A 125 24.11 30.02 5.74
C SER A 125 23.16 28.82 5.59
N PRO A 126 23.46 27.66 6.21
CA PRO A 126 22.63 26.47 6.05
C PRO A 126 21.25 26.73 6.65
N ILE A 127 20.24 26.81 5.77
CA ILE A 127 18.83 26.77 6.15
C ILE A 127 18.55 25.38 6.73
N ASN A 128 18.75 25.25 8.03
CA ASN A 128 18.40 24.08 8.83
C ASN A 128 16.93 24.19 9.23
N THR A 129 16.01 23.74 8.37
CA THR A 129 14.71 23.19 8.78
C THR A 129 13.98 22.61 7.57
N VAL A 130 14.46 21.48 7.05
CA VAL A 130 13.58 20.59 6.28
C VAL A 130 12.82 19.76 7.31
N ARG A 131 11.57 20.15 7.61
CA ARG A 131 10.67 19.30 8.42
C ARG A 131 10.31 18.07 7.59
N THR A 132 11.11 17.00 7.68
CA THR A 132 10.76 15.75 7.01
C THR A 132 9.39 15.28 7.48
N TYR A 133 8.51 15.01 6.52
CA TYR A 133 7.17 14.52 6.83
C TYR A 133 7.30 13.15 7.50
N ASN A 134 7.13 13.15 8.82
CA ASN A 134 7.14 11.94 9.62
C ASN A 134 5.73 11.35 9.66
N GLN A 135 5.30 10.77 8.53
CA GLN A 135 4.19 9.82 8.59
C GLN A 135 4.67 8.63 9.42
N LYS A 136 4.41 8.68 10.73
CA LYS A 136 4.64 7.56 11.62
C LYS A 136 3.84 6.38 11.07
N LEU A 137 4.44 5.19 11.06
CA LEU A 137 3.69 3.94 10.88
C LEU A 137 2.43 4.03 11.74
N SER A 138 1.28 3.66 11.18
CA SER A 138 0.00 3.72 11.91
C SER A 138 -0.10 2.67 13.03
N VAL A 139 1.01 1.98 13.32
CA VAL A 139 1.10 0.79 14.17
C VAL A 139 1.55 1.23 15.56
N SER A 140 0.86 0.76 16.60
CA SER A 140 1.20 1.06 18.00
C SER A 140 2.42 0.23 18.44
N THR A 141 3.42 0.84 19.08
CA THR A 141 4.53 0.10 19.71
C THR A 141 4.07 -0.69 20.94
N LYS A 142 2.96 -0.28 21.55
CA LYS A 142 2.33 -0.92 22.71
C LYS A 142 0.87 -1.22 22.38
N PRO A 143 0.58 -2.22 21.54
CA PRO A 143 -0.79 -2.60 21.29
C PRO A 143 -1.34 -3.37 22.50
N GLU A 144 -2.51 -2.97 22.99
CA GLU A 144 -3.24 -3.73 24.03
C GLU A 144 -3.73 -5.07 23.48
N LYS A 145 -4.11 -5.08 22.18
CA LYS A 145 -4.63 -6.24 21.46
C LYS A 145 -3.87 -6.48 20.16
N VAL A 146 -3.60 -7.76 19.89
CA VAL A 146 -2.97 -8.24 18.66
C VAL A 146 -3.79 -9.39 18.07
N ALA A 147 -3.61 -9.63 16.78
CA ALA A 147 -4.07 -10.85 16.13
C ALA A 147 -2.91 -11.85 16.09
N MET A 148 -3.17 -13.09 16.50
CA MET A 148 -2.19 -14.19 16.42
C MET A 148 -2.67 -15.21 15.40
N LYS A 149 -1.94 -15.37 14.29
CA LYS A 149 -2.21 -16.41 13.28
C LYS A 149 -1.25 -17.57 13.47
N THR A 150 -1.76 -18.79 13.57
CA THR A 150 -0.95 -20.00 13.75
C THR A 150 -1.14 -20.98 12.59
N GLN A 151 -0.04 -21.55 12.09
CA GLN A 151 -0.02 -22.46 10.94
C GLN A 151 0.87 -23.67 11.20
N ILE A 152 0.45 -24.85 10.75
CA ILE A 152 1.28 -26.05 10.77
C ILE A 152 2.33 -25.97 9.66
N ILE A 153 3.59 -26.21 10.02
CA ILE A 153 4.72 -26.23 9.09
C ILE A 153 4.86 -27.66 8.57
N LYS A 154 4.36 -27.89 7.35
CA LYS A 154 4.36 -29.23 6.73
C LYS A 154 5.76 -29.79 6.47
N LYS A 155 6.71 -28.90 6.20
CA LYS A 155 8.11 -29.25 5.90
C LYS A 155 9.04 -28.35 6.71
N PRO A 156 9.32 -28.66 7.98
CA PRO A 156 10.04 -27.76 8.87
C PRO A 156 11.44 -27.35 8.42
N ARG A 157 12.08 -28.16 7.57
CA ARG A 157 13.42 -27.95 6.99
C ARG A 157 13.41 -27.28 5.61
N ASP A 158 12.25 -27.09 5.00
CA ASP A 158 12.11 -26.49 3.67
C ASP A 158 11.71 -25.01 3.81
N PHE A 159 12.64 -24.08 3.60
CA PHE A 159 12.37 -22.64 3.71
C PHE A 159 11.46 -22.09 2.58
N GLN A 160 11.18 -22.90 1.55
CA GLN A 160 10.21 -22.58 0.49
C GLN A 160 8.79 -23.06 0.85
N GLU A 161 8.59 -23.68 2.01
CA GLU A 161 7.28 -24.02 2.54
C GLU A 161 6.41 -22.76 2.70
N THR A 162 5.09 -22.91 2.51
CA THR A 162 4.13 -21.80 2.44
C THR A 162 4.21 -20.88 3.66
N SER A 163 4.33 -21.43 4.86
CA SER A 163 4.31 -20.65 6.10
C SER A 163 5.55 -19.78 6.23
N TYR A 164 6.72 -20.28 5.79
CA TYR A 164 7.95 -19.47 5.72
C TYR A 164 7.92 -18.45 4.58
N ALA A 165 7.28 -18.78 3.45
CA ALA A 165 7.08 -17.83 2.37
C ALA A 165 6.19 -16.66 2.83
N GLU A 166 5.08 -16.93 3.52
CA GLU A 166 4.21 -15.90 4.12
C GLU A 166 4.98 -15.02 5.11
N CYS A 167 5.80 -15.62 5.99
CA CYS A 167 6.70 -14.88 6.89
C CYS A 167 7.62 -13.90 6.12
N ARG A 168 8.25 -14.37 5.03
CA ARG A 168 9.12 -13.53 4.20
C ARG A 168 8.36 -12.39 3.53
N ILE A 169 7.14 -12.65 3.06
CA ILE A 169 6.26 -11.63 2.49
C ILE A 169 5.90 -10.58 3.54
N PHE A 170 5.53 -10.97 4.75
CA PHE A 170 5.32 -10.04 5.87
C PHE A 170 6.53 -9.15 6.11
N LYS A 171 7.74 -9.73 6.18
CA LYS A 171 8.98 -8.95 6.36
C LYS A 171 9.23 -7.97 5.21
N ALA A 172 9.01 -8.38 3.97
CA ALA A 172 9.20 -7.53 2.80
C ALA A 172 8.19 -6.36 2.77
N LEU A 173 6.91 -6.64 3.05
CA LEU A 173 5.87 -5.63 3.17
C LEU A 173 6.13 -4.69 4.35
N ALA A 174 6.59 -5.19 5.50
CA ALA A 174 6.98 -4.35 6.63
C ALA A 174 8.12 -3.39 6.25
N LYS A 175 9.15 -3.86 5.55
CA LYS A 175 10.21 -2.99 5.01
C LYS A 175 9.64 -1.94 4.06
N LEU A 176 8.73 -2.31 3.17
CA LEU A 176 8.04 -1.37 2.29
C LEU A 176 7.26 -0.30 3.08
N MET A 177 6.55 -0.69 4.13
CA MET A 177 5.83 0.24 5.00
C MET A 177 6.77 1.16 5.77
N THR A 178 7.94 0.68 6.20
CA THR A 178 8.94 1.53 6.86
C THR A 178 9.53 2.59 5.94
N LYS A 179 9.50 2.38 4.61
CA LYS A 179 9.82 3.41 3.60
C LYS A 179 8.75 4.52 3.50
N ARG A 180 7.62 4.37 4.21
CA ARG A 180 6.48 5.30 4.30
C ARG A 180 5.73 5.59 3.00
N TYR A 181 5.82 4.69 2.03
CA TYR A 181 5.03 4.80 0.80
C TYR A 181 3.62 4.22 0.94
N CYS A 182 3.42 3.30 1.88
CA CYS A 182 2.15 2.61 2.09
C CYS A 182 2.07 2.16 3.54
N ASN A 183 0.92 2.33 4.20
CA ASN A 183 0.67 1.76 5.53
C ASN A 183 -0.54 0.82 5.51
N ASN A 184 -0.93 0.34 4.33
CA ASN A 184 -2.18 -0.35 4.06
C ASN A 184 -2.04 -1.87 3.96
N PHE A 185 -0.93 -2.44 4.43
CA PHE A 185 -0.78 -3.87 4.70
C PHE A 185 -0.82 -4.09 6.21
N ILE A 186 -1.35 -5.24 6.65
CA ILE A 186 -1.35 -5.59 8.06
C ILE A 186 0.10 -5.76 8.54
N TYR A 187 0.43 -5.11 9.66
CA TYR A 187 1.80 -5.16 10.18
C TYR A 187 2.01 -6.43 11.01
N MET A 188 3.12 -7.14 10.77
CA MET A 188 3.57 -8.24 11.62
C MET A 188 4.58 -7.71 12.63
N TYR A 189 4.22 -7.74 13.91
CA TYR A 189 5.10 -7.34 15.01
C TYR A 189 6.25 -8.32 15.18
N GLN A 190 5.93 -9.60 15.28
CA GLN A 190 6.89 -10.67 15.49
C GLN A 190 6.32 -12.00 14.98
N TRP A 191 7.18 -12.99 14.92
CA TRP A 191 6.78 -14.36 14.64
C TRP A 191 7.70 -15.31 15.42
N PHE A 192 7.21 -16.50 15.70
CA PHE A 192 7.98 -17.53 16.38
C PHE A 192 7.53 -18.91 15.92
N LYS A 193 8.38 -19.89 16.21
CA LYS A 193 8.18 -21.28 15.85
C LYS A 193 8.10 -22.12 17.12
N SER A 194 7.17 -23.06 17.17
CA SER A 194 6.97 -23.93 18.33
C SER A 194 6.58 -25.34 17.87
N PHE A 195 6.65 -26.31 18.77
CA PHE A 195 6.06 -27.62 18.56
C PHE A 195 4.53 -27.56 18.76
N VAL A 196 3.79 -28.46 18.13
CA VAL A 196 2.36 -28.62 18.38
C VAL A 196 2.14 -29.26 19.75
N ASN A 197 2.87 -30.33 20.03
CA ASN A 197 2.90 -31.03 21.32
C ASN A 197 4.23 -30.75 22.05
N GLU A 198 4.18 -30.08 23.20
CA GLU A 198 5.39 -29.72 23.96
C GLU A 198 6.17 -30.93 24.51
N SER A 199 5.50 -32.08 24.65
CA SER A 199 6.08 -33.36 25.09
C SER A 199 6.92 -34.06 24.03
N GLU A 200 6.78 -33.70 22.75
CA GLU A 200 7.41 -34.40 21.61
C GLU A 200 8.67 -33.70 21.11
N ARG A 201 9.60 -33.38 22.03
CA ARG A 201 10.85 -32.68 21.69
C ARG A 201 11.88 -33.53 20.93
N GLN A 202 11.60 -34.80 20.66
CA GLN A 202 12.51 -35.71 19.92
C GLN A 202 11.85 -36.19 18.62
N GLY A 203 12.40 -35.80 17.46
CA GLY A 203 12.03 -36.33 16.14
C GLY A 203 11.48 -35.30 15.13
N ASP A 204 10.86 -35.80 14.05
CA ASP A 204 10.10 -35.04 13.05
C ASP A 204 8.74 -34.57 13.61
N SER A 205 8.71 -34.14 14.87
CA SER A 205 7.49 -33.70 15.54
C SER A 205 6.87 -32.51 14.85
N GLU A 206 5.54 -32.46 14.83
CA GLU A 206 4.79 -31.42 14.15
C GLU A 206 5.15 -30.05 14.73
N GLN A 207 5.56 -29.15 13.84
CA GLN A 207 5.94 -27.79 14.19
C GLN A 207 4.91 -26.83 13.64
N LYS A 208 4.69 -25.74 14.36
CA LYS A 208 3.82 -24.63 13.95
C LYS A 208 4.58 -23.32 13.98
N ILE A 209 4.21 -22.41 13.09
CA ILE A 209 4.64 -21.01 13.10
C ILE A 209 3.47 -20.16 13.59
N SER A 210 3.79 -19.14 14.38
CA SER A 210 2.81 -18.17 14.86
C SER A 210 3.25 -16.76 14.49
N PHE A 211 2.34 -15.98 13.93
CA PHE A 211 2.52 -14.57 13.57
C PHE A 211 1.75 -13.71 14.54
N ILE A 212 2.41 -12.72 15.15
CA ILE A 212 1.78 -11.70 15.97
C ILE A 212 1.63 -10.44 15.11
N MET A 213 0.40 -10.01 14.91
CA MET A 213 0.02 -9.00 13.91
C MET A 213 -0.81 -7.88 14.52
N GLU A 214 -0.84 -6.74 13.82
CA GLU A 214 -1.80 -5.66 14.07
C GLU A 214 -3.22 -6.23 14.15
N TYR A 215 -3.91 -5.93 15.26
CA TYR A 215 -5.32 -6.24 15.38
C TYR A 215 -6.14 -5.22 14.59
N ALA A 216 -7.14 -5.70 13.86
CA ALA A 216 -8.10 -4.85 13.17
C ALA A 216 -9.53 -5.19 13.61
N GLU A 217 -10.37 -4.17 13.67
CA GLU A 217 -11.70 -4.19 14.29
C GLU A 217 -12.67 -5.08 13.52
N MET A 218 -12.67 -4.99 12.19
CA MET A 218 -13.56 -5.81 11.36
C MET A 218 -13.02 -6.04 9.95
N THR A 219 -13.57 -7.04 9.26
CA THR A 219 -13.35 -7.24 7.82
C THR A 219 -14.34 -6.41 7.00
N PHE A 220 -13.98 -6.12 5.75
CA PHE A 220 -14.87 -5.45 4.80
C PHE A 220 -16.12 -6.30 4.53
N ALA A 221 -16.00 -7.62 4.48
CA ALA A 221 -17.15 -8.52 4.40
C ALA A 221 -18.11 -8.34 5.58
N LYS A 222 -17.59 -8.27 6.82
CA LYS A 222 -18.40 -8.03 8.01
C LYS A 222 -19.07 -6.66 7.97
N ARG A 223 -18.33 -5.61 7.60
CA ARG A 223 -18.88 -4.25 7.41
C ARG A 223 -20.01 -4.25 6.37
N LYS A 224 -19.85 -4.98 5.25
CA LYS A 224 -20.91 -5.17 4.24
C LYS A 224 -22.14 -5.88 4.83
N SER A 225 -21.97 -6.91 5.64
CA SER A 225 -23.09 -7.56 6.31
C SER A 225 -23.85 -6.61 7.24
N ILE A 226 -23.13 -5.74 7.96
CA ILE A 226 -23.71 -4.69 8.82
C ILE A 226 -24.48 -3.65 7.99
N SER A 227 -24.03 -3.39 6.74
CA SER A 227 -24.71 -2.45 5.83
C SER A 227 -26.14 -2.79 5.41
N LYS A 228 -26.65 -3.96 5.82
CA LYS A 228 -28.08 -4.26 5.77
C LYS A 228 -28.92 -3.45 6.78
N ARG A 229 -28.28 -2.90 7.80
CA ARG A 229 -28.89 -2.09 8.87
C ARG A 229 -28.27 -0.70 8.97
N GLU A 230 -26.96 -0.59 8.76
CA GLU A 230 -26.20 0.67 8.83
C GLU A 230 -25.45 0.94 7.53
N LEU A 231 -26.07 1.74 6.68
CA LEU A 231 -25.62 2.02 5.32
C LEU A 231 -24.21 2.63 5.29
N PHE A 232 -23.48 2.40 4.20
CA PHE A 232 -22.21 3.07 3.97
C PHE A 232 -22.42 4.55 3.64
N GLU A 233 -21.56 5.41 4.20
CA GLU A 233 -21.32 6.73 3.63
C GLU A 233 -20.49 6.57 2.36
N MET A 234 -20.80 7.37 1.32
CA MET A 234 -20.06 7.27 0.07
C MET A 234 -18.59 7.67 0.23
N GLN A 235 -18.30 8.60 1.14
CA GLN A 235 -16.94 8.99 1.47
C GLN A 235 -16.15 7.82 2.10
N GLU A 236 -16.75 7.07 3.04
CA GLU A 236 -16.14 5.85 3.61
C GLU A 236 -15.75 4.86 2.49
N VAL A 237 -16.61 4.71 1.49
CA VAL A 237 -16.40 3.79 0.37
C VAL A 237 -15.29 4.26 -0.54
N LYS A 238 -15.23 5.57 -0.85
CA LYS A 238 -14.13 6.17 -1.59
C LYS A 238 -12.81 5.90 -0.87
N GLU A 239 -12.75 6.14 0.44
CA GLU A 239 -11.56 5.90 1.25
C GLU A 239 -11.13 4.43 1.27
N ILE A 240 -12.08 3.50 1.41
CA ILE A 240 -11.80 2.06 1.40
C ILE A 240 -11.20 1.63 0.05
N ILE A 241 -11.86 2.01 -1.05
CA ILE A 241 -11.41 1.64 -2.39
C ILE A 241 -10.05 2.27 -2.69
N PHE A 242 -9.89 3.56 -2.38
CA PHE A 242 -8.63 4.28 -2.58
C PHE A 242 -7.47 3.58 -1.87
N GLN A 243 -7.63 3.24 -0.59
CA GLN A 243 -6.56 2.63 0.21
C GLN A 243 -6.18 1.22 -0.26
N VAL A 244 -7.12 0.42 -0.76
CA VAL A 244 -6.81 -0.89 -1.38
C VAL A 244 -6.04 -0.71 -2.68
N ILE A 245 -6.48 0.18 -3.56
CA ILE A 245 -5.78 0.46 -4.83
C ILE A 245 -4.39 1.02 -4.56
N TRP A 246 -4.24 1.91 -3.57
CA TRP A 246 -2.96 2.45 -3.14
C TRP A 246 -2.00 1.35 -2.67
N ALA A 247 -2.48 0.44 -1.81
CA ALA A 247 -1.70 -0.68 -1.32
C ALA A 247 -1.20 -1.57 -2.46
N LEU A 248 -2.10 -1.99 -3.34
CA LEU A 248 -1.79 -2.86 -4.47
C LEU A 248 -0.83 -2.18 -5.44
N MET A 249 -1.06 -0.92 -5.80
CA MET A 249 -0.16 -0.16 -6.68
C MET A 249 1.26 -0.12 -6.13
N ILE A 250 1.43 0.25 -4.85
CA ILE A 250 2.76 0.36 -4.23
C ILE A 250 3.41 -1.02 -4.09
N GLY A 251 2.66 -2.04 -3.68
CA GLY A 251 3.16 -3.41 -3.59
C GLY A 251 3.60 -3.98 -4.94
N GLN A 252 2.78 -3.81 -5.98
CA GLN A 252 3.07 -4.27 -7.34
C GLN A 252 4.31 -3.56 -7.91
N LYS A 253 4.38 -2.24 -7.74
CA LYS A 253 5.51 -1.45 -8.25
C LYS A 253 6.84 -1.79 -7.57
N GLU A 254 6.84 -1.97 -6.26
CA GLU A 254 8.09 -2.11 -5.49
C GLU A 254 8.52 -3.57 -5.28
N LEU A 255 7.58 -4.51 -5.30
CA LEU A 255 7.82 -5.92 -4.96
C LEU A 255 7.21 -6.90 -5.97
N SER A 256 6.67 -6.44 -7.10
CA SER A 256 5.85 -7.27 -7.99
C SER A 256 4.78 -8.05 -7.20
N PHE A 257 4.20 -7.42 -6.17
CA PHE A 257 3.30 -8.10 -5.24
C PHE A 257 2.03 -8.58 -5.94
N MET A 258 1.69 -9.85 -5.71
CA MET A 258 0.38 -10.41 -5.99
C MET A 258 -0.17 -11.02 -4.71
N HIS A 259 -1.38 -10.64 -4.34
CA HIS A 259 -2.07 -11.23 -3.21
C HIS A 259 -2.55 -12.65 -3.52
N ASN A 260 -3.06 -12.87 -4.73
CA ASN A 260 -3.70 -14.08 -5.25
C ASN A 260 -4.96 -14.53 -4.52
N ASP A 261 -5.39 -13.83 -3.47
CA ASP A 261 -6.58 -14.18 -2.67
C ASP A 261 -7.26 -12.96 -2.05
N LEU A 262 -7.28 -11.86 -2.81
CA LEU A 262 -7.83 -10.61 -2.34
C LEU A 262 -9.36 -10.59 -2.40
N HIS A 263 -10.01 -11.02 -1.33
CA HIS A 263 -11.46 -10.95 -1.16
C HIS A 263 -11.85 -10.09 0.05
N ALA A 264 -13.13 -9.75 0.19
CA ALA A 264 -13.62 -8.87 1.27
C ALA A 264 -13.31 -9.33 2.72
N ASN A 265 -13.03 -10.62 2.97
CA ASN A 265 -12.57 -11.08 4.30
C ASN A 265 -11.09 -10.74 4.58
N ASN A 266 -10.28 -10.50 3.54
CA ASN A 266 -8.84 -10.20 3.63
C ASN A 266 -8.55 -8.69 3.54
N ILE A 267 -9.61 -7.89 3.66
CA ILE A 267 -9.56 -6.44 3.72
C ILE A 267 -10.09 -6.05 5.08
N MET A 268 -9.22 -5.57 5.95
CA MET A 268 -9.55 -5.13 7.29
C MET A 268 -9.85 -3.63 7.31
N ILE A 269 -10.80 -3.23 8.14
CA ILE A 269 -11.25 -1.85 8.31
C ILE A 269 -11.21 -1.50 9.79
N ASN A 270 -10.52 -0.40 10.09
CA ASN A 270 -10.54 0.26 11.40
C ASN A 270 -11.13 1.66 11.24
N LYS A 271 -11.81 2.15 12.29
CA LYS A 271 -12.18 3.56 12.33
C LYS A 271 -10.93 4.43 12.41
N ALA A 272 -10.84 5.45 11.57
CA ALA A 272 -9.74 6.41 11.63
C ALA A 272 -9.84 7.24 12.91
N LYS A 273 -8.74 7.31 13.65
CA LYS A 273 -8.61 8.17 14.85
C LYS A 273 -8.15 9.59 14.51
N LYS A 274 -7.61 9.77 13.30
CA LYS A 274 -7.04 11.01 12.77
C LYS A 274 -6.95 10.93 11.25
N ASP A 275 -6.67 12.06 10.64
CA ASP A 275 -6.44 12.16 9.21
C ASP A 275 -5.19 11.40 8.77
N HIS A 276 -5.30 10.73 7.63
CA HIS A 276 -4.22 10.04 6.95
C HIS A 276 -3.98 10.71 5.60
N TYR A 277 -2.71 11.00 5.32
CA TYR A 277 -2.29 11.64 4.09
C TYR A 277 -1.50 10.67 3.23
N TYR A 278 -1.77 10.69 1.95
CA TYR A 278 -1.16 9.84 0.94
C TYR A 278 -0.47 10.75 -0.05
N PHE A 279 0.83 10.60 -0.21
CA PHE A 279 1.62 11.42 -1.13
C PHE A 279 2.20 10.52 -2.20
N ASN A 280 1.92 10.83 -3.45
CA ASN A 280 2.54 10.15 -4.58
C ASN A 280 3.86 10.84 -4.91
N PRO A 281 5.01 10.20 -4.66
CA PRO A 281 6.32 10.81 -4.90
C PRO A 281 6.63 10.99 -6.39
N PHE A 282 5.82 10.43 -7.29
CA PHE A 282 6.11 10.44 -8.72
C PHE A 282 5.52 11.67 -9.44
N ASP A 283 4.46 12.28 -8.91
CA ASP A 283 3.77 13.41 -9.54
C ASP A 283 3.28 14.47 -8.54
N ASN A 284 3.67 14.36 -7.27
CA ASN A 284 3.31 15.27 -6.17
C ASN A 284 1.81 15.39 -5.87
N SER A 285 0.99 14.47 -6.37
CA SER A 285 -0.41 14.40 -5.96
C SER A 285 -0.53 13.93 -4.51
N ALA A 286 -1.58 14.43 -3.85
CA ALA A 286 -1.85 14.12 -2.46
C ALA A 286 -3.34 13.83 -2.25
N TRP A 287 -3.61 12.90 -1.34
CA TRP A 287 -4.96 12.54 -0.91
C TRP A 287 -5.05 12.50 0.60
N LYS A 288 -6.26 12.70 1.12
CA LYS A 288 -6.60 12.68 2.54
C LYS A 288 -7.72 11.67 2.78
N THR A 289 -7.58 10.85 3.82
CA THR A 289 -8.65 9.98 4.33
C THR A 289 -8.84 10.23 5.82
N SER A 290 -10.07 10.18 6.31
CA SER A 290 -10.44 10.65 7.65
C SER A 290 -11.46 9.75 8.36
N ILE A 291 -12.09 8.81 7.65
CA ILE A 291 -13.17 7.96 8.18
C ILE A 291 -12.63 6.57 8.50
N ALA A 292 -11.88 5.98 7.57
CA ALA A 292 -11.43 4.59 7.66
C ALA A 292 -9.92 4.44 7.45
N VAL A 293 -9.34 3.44 8.12
CA VAL A 293 -8.01 2.91 7.82
C VAL A 293 -8.16 1.49 7.33
N VAL A 294 -7.66 1.23 6.12
CA VAL A 294 -7.79 -0.09 5.48
C VAL A 294 -6.45 -0.82 5.47
N LYS A 295 -6.49 -2.11 5.81
CA LYS A 295 -5.32 -3.00 5.81
C LYS A 295 -5.63 -4.26 5.02
N ILE A 296 -4.75 -4.64 4.11
CA ILE A 296 -4.80 -5.93 3.42
C ILE A 296 -4.07 -6.97 4.30
N CYS A 297 -4.64 -8.16 4.45
CA CYS A 297 -4.11 -9.24 5.29
C CYS A 297 -4.20 -10.62 4.61
N ASP A 298 -3.64 -11.64 5.27
CA ASP A 298 -3.60 -13.04 4.81
C ASP A 298 -2.79 -13.27 3.52
N PHE A 299 -1.48 -13.41 3.68
CA PHE A 299 -0.54 -13.49 2.56
C PHE A 299 -0.13 -14.95 2.23
N GLY A 300 -0.87 -15.95 2.72
CA GLY A 300 -0.55 -17.37 2.55
C GLY A 300 -0.53 -17.84 1.09
N SER A 301 -1.28 -17.16 0.21
CA SER A 301 -1.28 -17.38 -1.25
C SER A 301 -0.47 -16.36 -2.03
N SER A 302 0.08 -15.35 -1.35
CA SER A 302 0.72 -14.23 -2.02
C SER A 302 2.07 -14.59 -2.63
N ARG A 303 2.53 -13.71 -3.51
CA ARG A 303 3.80 -13.82 -4.22
C ARG A 303 4.45 -12.45 -4.37
N ILE A 304 5.75 -12.37 -4.23
CA ILE A 304 6.56 -11.17 -4.45
C ILE A 304 7.86 -11.51 -5.16
N GLN A 305 8.52 -10.50 -5.69
CA GLN A 305 9.90 -10.54 -6.13
C GLN A 305 10.75 -9.60 -5.27
N VAL A 306 11.84 -10.13 -4.69
CA VAL A 306 12.81 -9.38 -3.89
C VAL A 306 14.20 -9.70 -4.40
N ASP A 307 14.94 -8.68 -4.84
CA ASP A 307 16.31 -8.83 -5.36
C ASP A 307 16.46 -9.89 -6.47
N GLY A 308 15.42 -10.04 -7.29
CA GLY A 308 15.34 -11.02 -8.37
C GLY A 308 14.79 -12.39 -7.96
N GLU A 309 14.75 -12.72 -6.66
CA GLU A 309 14.17 -13.97 -6.16
C GLU A 309 12.65 -13.86 -6.03
N ILE A 310 11.96 -14.91 -6.43
CA ILE A 310 10.52 -15.06 -6.30
C ILE A 310 10.22 -15.77 -4.98
N ILE A 311 9.37 -15.15 -4.15
CA ILE A 311 8.92 -15.68 -2.86
C ILE A 311 7.41 -15.92 -2.96
N GLY A 312 6.94 -17.08 -2.50
CA GLY A 312 5.53 -17.46 -2.53
C GLY A 312 5.20 -18.49 -3.60
N LYS A 313 3.92 -18.89 -3.68
CA LYS A 313 3.42 -19.87 -4.64
C LYS A 313 2.56 -19.18 -5.70
N GLY A 314 2.54 -19.69 -6.93
CA GLY A 314 1.72 -19.14 -8.00
C GLY A 314 2.19 -19.56 -9.39
N GLN A 315 1.48 -19.09 -10.41
CA GLN A 315 1.86 -19.27 -11.82
C GLN A 315 3.24 -18.66 -12.10
N GLU A 316 3.93 -19.06 -13.17
CA GLU A 316 5.25 -18.54 -13.49
C GLU A 316 5.25 -17.01 -13.70
N LEU A 317 4.22 -16.51 -14.41
CA LEU A 317 4.08 -15.09 -14.74
C LEU A 317 3.37 -14.31 -13.62
N PHE A 318 3.81 -13.08 -13.41
CA PHE A 318 3.11 -12.13 -12.55
C PHE A 318 1.92 -11.55 -13.32
N ASP A 319 0.71 -11.85 -12.85
CA ASP A 319 -0.54 -11.30 -13.37
C ASP A 319 -1.22 -10.40 -12.34
N GLU A 320 -0.87 -9.12 -12.39
CA GLU A 320 -1.47 -8.06 -11.57
C GLU A 320 -2.99 -7.89 -11.78
N TYR A 321 -3.55 -8.51 -12.83
CA TYR A 321 -4.98 -8.47 -13.13
C TYR A 321 -5.83 -9.26 -12.13
N VAL A 322 -5.29 -10.34 -11.57
CA VAL A 322 -6.03 -11.27 -10.71
C VAL A 322 -6.59 -10.57 -9.47
N ASP A 323 -5.73 -9.85 -8.74
CA ASP A 323 -6.14 -9.17 -7.51
C ASP A 323 -7.16 -8.07 -7.77
N ARG A 324 -7.00 -7.37 -8.90
CA ARG A 324 -7.93 -6.32 -9.33
C ARG A 324 -9.33 -6.87 -9.58
N LEU A 325 -9.43 -8.01 -10.27
CA LEU A 325 -10.73 -8.65 -10.52
C LEU A 325 -11.39 -9.12 -9.23
N LYS A 326 -10.65 -9.83 -8.38
CA LYS A 326 -11.17 -10.30 -7.09
C LYS A 326 -11.60 -9.14 -6.18
N PHE A 327 -10.86 -8.04 -6.22
CA PHE A 327 -11.28 -6.83 -5.53
C PHE A 327 -12.55 -6.23 -6.12
N CYS A 328 -12.67 -6.16 -7.45
CA CYS A 328 -13.89 -5.68 -8.10
C CYS A 328 -15.13 -6.51 -7.74
N GLU A 329 -14.99 -7.83 -7.62
CA GLU A 329 -16.03 -8.73 -7.12
C GLU A 329 -16.40 -8.42 -5.66
N SER A 330 -15.41 -8.15 -4.83
CA SER A 330 -15.61 -7.72 -3.44
C SER A 330 -16.41 -6.42 -3.32
N LEU A 331 -16.43 -5.58 -4.37
CA LEU A 331 -17.22 -4.35 -4.45
C LEU A 331 -18.68 -4.57 -4.89
N GLN A 332 -19.19 -5.80 -4.94
CA GLN A 332 -20.61 -6.06 -5.24
C GLN A 332 -21.46 -6.11 -3.96
N GLY A 333 -22.75 -5.75 -4.05
CA GLY A 333 -23.74 -6.05 -3.01
C GLY A 333 -23.59 -5.31 -1.67
N PHE A 334 -23.28 -4.00 -1.69
CA PHE A 334 -23.35 -3.17 -0.49
C PHE A 334 -24.26 -1.96 -0.68
N ASN A 335 -24.91 -1.53 0.41
CA ASN A 335 -25.92 -0.47 0.42
C ASN A 335 -25.33 0.84 0.97
N TYR A 336 -25.82 1.99 0.49
CA TYR A 336 -25.31 3.31 0.84
C TYR A 336 -26.45 4.27 1.23
N ILE A 337 -26.14 5.27 2.06
CA ILE A 337 -27.08 6.29 2.52
C ILE A 337 -27.61 7.06 1.31
N GLN A 338 -28.94 7.22 1.22
CA GLN A 338 -29.58 8.00 0.16
C GLN A 338 -29.38 9.51 0.37
N SER A 339 -28.71 10.18 -0.58
CA SER A 339 -28.61 11.64 -0.65
C SER A 339 -28.76 12.12 -2.11
N LYS A 340 -29.00 13.42 -2.34
CA LYS A 340 -29.08 13.97 -3.71
C LYS A 340 -27.74 13.85 -4.47
N THR A 341 -26.61 14.05 -3.78
CA THR A 341 -25.26 13.88 -4.33
C THR A 341 -24.91 12.42 -4.67
N LEU A 342 -25.69 11.46 -4.14
CA LEU A 342 -25.45 10.04 -4.33
C LEU A 342 -25.62 9.58 -5.79
N ASN A 343 -26.46 10.23 -6.59
CA ASN A 343 -26.69 9.78 -7.96
C ASN A 343 -25.44 9.95 -8.84
N GLU A 344 -24.75 11.08 -8.68
CA GLU A 344 -23.48 11.33 -9.36
C GLU A 344 -22.40 10.37 -8.87
N ASP A 345 -22.25 10.23 -7.55
CA ASP A 345 -21.26 9.31 -6.97
C ASP A 345 -21.53 7.84 -7.34
N LYS A 346 -22.80 7.41 -7.43
CA LYS A 346 -23.17 6.07 -7.91
C LYS A 346 -22.77 5.88 -9.37
N LYS A 347 -22.98 6.90 -10.21
CA LYS A 347 -22.54 6.87 -11.61
C LYS A 347 -21.02 6.77 -11.68
N LEU A 348 -20.29 7.59 -10.92
CA LEU A 348 -18.84 7.57 -10.84
C LEU A 348 -18.30 6.24 -10.31
N LEU A 349 -18.95 5.63 -9.30
CA LEU A 349 -18.56 4.32 -8.78
C LEU A 349 -18.82 3.21 -9.81
N THR A 350 -19.94 3.28 -10.52
CA THR A 350 -20.26 2.32 -11.59
C THR A 350 -19.25 2.41 -12.73
N ASP A 351 -18.90 3.63 -13.12
CA ASP A 351 -17.88 3.91 -14.12
C ASP A 351 -16.50 3.44 -13.67
N PHE A 352 -16.12 3.76 -12.43
CA PHE A 352 -14.89 3.28 -11.80
C PHE A 352 -14.80 1.75 -11.83
N LYS A 353 -15.87 1.02 -11.46
CA LYS A 353 -15.89 -0.45 -11.51
C LYS A 353 -15.69 -0.98 -12.92
N LYS A 354 -16.26 -0.34 -13.95
CA LYS A 354 -16.01 -0.70 -15.35
C LYS A 354 -14.55 -0.45 -15.72
N TYR A 355 -14.01 0.70 -15.32
CA TYR A 355 -12.62 1.05 -15.60
C TYR A 355 -11.64 0.10 -14.89
N LEU A 356 -11.89 -0.24 -13.62
CA LEU A 356 -11.16 -1.25 -12.85
C LEU A 356 -11.15 -2.61 -13.55
N LYS A 357 -12.27 -3.07 -14.11
CA LYS A 357 -12.32 -4.35 -14.86
C LYS A 357 -11.55 -4.29 -16.18
N ASN A 358 -11.62 -3.17 -16.88
CA ASN A 358 -11.19 -3.09 -18.28
C ASN A 358 -9.78 -2.51 -18.48
N ILE A 359 -9.17 -1.94 -17.44
CA ILE A 359 -7.82 -1.37 -17.54
C ILE A 359 -6.83 -2.46 -17.96
N LYS A 360 -6.19 -2.29 -19.12
CA LYS A 360 -5.16 -3.19 -19.66
C LYS A 360 -4.08 -2.36 -20.34
N GLY A 361 -2.82 -2.68 -20.07
CA GLY A 361 -1.67 -2.08 -20.76
C GLY A 361 -1.55 -0.56 -20.62
N THR A 362 -2.10 0.02 -19.55
CA THR A 362 -1.90 1.46 -19.28
C THR A 362 -0.51 1.70 -18.69
N TYR A 363 0.00 2.92 -18.87
CA TYR A 363 1.38 3.26 -18.49
C TYR A 363 1.62 3.17 -16.98
N TRP A 364 0.64 3.51 -16.14
CA TRP A 364 0.77 3.45 -14.67
C TRP A 364 0.03 2.27 -14.03
N GLY A 365 -0.63 1.42 -14.82
CA GLY A 365 -1.41 0.30 -14.31
C GLY A 365 -2.46 0.76 -13.30
N LEU A 366 -2.42 0.25 -12.07
CA LEU A 366 -3.33 0.68 -10.99
C LEU A 366 -3.19 2.16 -10.61
N GLY A 367 -2.05 2.79 -10.88
CA GLY A 367 -1.86 4.22 -10.57
C GLY A 367 -2.82 5.14 -11.31
N ASP A 368 -3.19 4.78 -12.55
CA ASP A 368 -4.16 5.55 -13.35
C ASP A 368 -5.55 5.60 -12.68
N LEU A 369 -5.89 4.56 -11.90
CA LEU A 369 -7.18 4.48 -11.20
C LEU A 369 -7.32 5.54 -10.10
N LEU A 370 -6.21 5.94 -9.47
CA LEU A 370 -6.22 6.97 -8.41
C LEU A 370 -6.61 8.35 -8.94
N TYR A 371 -6.52 8.54 -10.26
CA TYR A 371 -6.91 9.76 -10.97
C TYR A 371 -8.33 9.75 -11.49
N HIS A 372 -9.08 8.67 -11.24
CA HIS A 372 -10.48 8.61 -11.61
C HIS A 372 -11.30 9.66 -10.83
N PRO A 373 -12.26 10.36 -11.46
CA PRO A 373 -13.04 11.41 -10.79
C PRO A 373 -13.78 10.97 -9.52
N PHE A 374 -14.01 9.66 -9.39
CA PHE A 374 -14.54 9.04 -8.16
C PHE A 374 -13.74 9.39 -6.90
N PHE A 375 -12.43 9.68 -7.01
CA PHE A 375 -11.58 10.03 -5.87
C PHE A 375 -11.30 11.52 -5.73
N ASP A 376 -11.94 12.40 -6.51
CA ASP A 376 -11.62 13.83 -6.50
C ASP A 376 -11.90 14.48 -5.13
N SER A 377 -12.91 14.01 -4.39
CA SER A 377 -13.18 14.46 -3.01
C SER A 377 -12.12 14.04 -1.99
N LEU A 378 -11.25 13.08 -2.33
CA LEU A 378 -10.10 12.71 -1.49
C LEU A 378 -8.86 13.52 -1.81
N ARG A 379 -8.79 14.16 -2.99
CA ARG A 379 -7.61 14.91 -3.39
C ARG A 379 -7.47 16.18 -2.56
N VAL A 380 -6.25 16.44 -2.14
CA VAL A 380 -5.89 17.68 -1.47
C VAL A 380 -4.81 18.38 -2.27
N GLN A 381 -4.94 19.70 -2.43
CA GLN A 381 -3.84 20.48 -2.97
C GLN A 381 -2.77 20.64 -1.89
N PRO A 382 -1.52 20.20 -2.13
CA PRO A 382 -0.45 20.53 -1.22
C PRO A 382 -0.29 22.06 -1.22
N LYS A 383 -0.49 22.73 -0.08
CA LYS A 383 -0.13 24.15 0.03
C LYS A 383 1.35 24.20 0.33
N PHE A 384 2.17 24.37 -0.71
CA PHE A 384 3.59 24.65 -0.51
C PHE A 384 3.71 26.06 0.07
N THR A 385 4.14 26.20 1.33
CA THR A 385 4.43 27.52 1.92
C THR A 385 5.45 28.26 1.08
N LYS A 386 5.22 29.57 0.90
CA LYS A 386 5.92 30.55 0.02
C LYS A 386 7.45 30.60 0.06
N SER A 387 8.13 29.79 0.87
CA SER A 387 9.60 29.67 0.86
C SER A 387 10.14 28.70 -0.20
N MET A 388 9.28 28.00 -0.95
CA MET A 388 9.68 27.19 -2.09
C MET A 388 9.07 27.73 -3.39
N SER A 389 9.87 28.46 -4.17
CA SER A 389 9.60 28.69 -5.59
C SER A 389 9.71 27.35 -6.33
N VAL A 390 8.60 26.62 -6.43
CA VAL A 390 8.54 25.37 -7.19
C VAL A 390 8.28 25.70 -8.65
N TYR A 391 9.23 25.34 -9.52
CA TYR A 391 8.97 25.26 -10.96
C TYR A 391 7.85 24.24 -11.19
N SER A 392 6.71 24.70 -11.70
CA SER A 392 5.60 23.83 -12.10
C SER A 392 6.06 22.97 -13.28
N TYR A 393 6.29 21.67 -13.07
CA TYR A 393 6.30 20.73 -14.18
C TYR A 393 4.85 20.54 -14.63
N LYS A 394 4.49 21.07 -15.81
CA LYS A 394 3.27 20.66 -16.50
C LYS A 394 3.47 19.22 -16.98
N PHE A 395 3.02 18.26 -16.20
CA PHE A 395 2.83 16.90 -16.69
C PHE A 395 1.45 16.84 -17.36
N GLU A 396 1.41 16.86 -18.69
CA GLU A 396 0.17 16.69 -19.44
C GLU A 396 -0.26 15.22 -19.37
N HIS A 397 -1.16 14.91 -18.44
CA HIS A 397 -1.76 13.57 -18.36
C HIS A 397 -2.87 13.44 -19.42
N PRO A 398 -2.86 12.40 -20.29
CA PRO A 398 -3.80 12.29 -21.41
C PRO A 398 -5.28 12.12 -20.99
N LEU A 399 -5.54 11.77 -19.72
CA LEU A 399 -6.88 11.68 -19.15
C LEU A 399 -7.26 12.88 -18.25
N CYS A 400 -6.36 13.86 -18.07
CA CYS A 400 -6.68 15.07 -17.32
C CYS A 400 -7.11 16.17 -18.31
N PRO A 401 -8.34 16.70 -18.24
CA PRO A 401 -8.78 17.74 -19.15
C PRO A 401 -7.87 18.97 -19.03
N LYS A 402 -7.40 19.48 -20.17
CA LYS A 402 -6.61 20.72 -20.27
C LYS A 402 -7.40 21.82 -19.58
N THR A 403 -6.88 22.33 -18.46
CA THR A 403 -7.38 23.56 -17.87
C THR A 403 -6.37 24.64 -18.18
N ASP A 404 -6.73 25.54 -19.09
CA ASP A 404 -5.98 26.77 -19.34
C ASP A 404 -6.09 27.66 -18.10
N LEU A 405 -5.18 27.47 -17.16
CA LEU A 405 -4.88 28.45 -16.13
C LEU A 405 -3.81 29.39 -16.68
N GLN A 406 -4.26 30.43 -17.39
CA GLN A 406 -3.48 31.66 -17.50
C GLN A 406 -3.49 32.34 -16.13
N THR A 407 -2.45 32.11 -15.34
CA THR A 407 -2.13 32.98 -14.21
C THR A 407 -1.51 34.25 -14.76
N SER A 408 -2.32 35.31 -14.88
CA SER A 408 -1.82 36.68 -14.90
C SER A 408 -1.28 37.00 -13.50
N ILE A 409 0.02 37.30 -13.43
CA ILE A 409 0.71 37.74 -12.23
C ILE A 409 0.57 39.27 -12.17
N LEU A 410 -0.07 39.76 -11.10
CA LEU A 410 0.21 41.06 -10.47
C LEU A 410 0.44 40.82 -8.98
#